data_AF-A0A7Y4Y9R3-F1
#
_entry.id   AF-A0A7Y4Y9R3-F1
#
_cell.length_a   1.000
_cell.length_b   1.000
_cell.length_c   1.000
_cell.angle_alpha   90.00
_cell.angle_beta   90.00
_cell.angle_gamma   90.00
#
_symmetry.space_group_name_H-M   'P 1'
#
loop_
_entity.id
_entity.type
_entity.pdbx_description
1 polymer ?
#
loop_
_entity_poly.entity_id
_entity_poly.type
_entity_poly.pdbx_seq_one_letter_code
_entity_poly.pdbx_strand_id
1 'polypeptide(L)'
;MITLEVNYETQESILLSFDKIADRISKDINLKINNAIYRILDFEFYTYSDKLPDPHTYKNRLQLENCKFYLHASGIDITFGDKINYGGILLRGIVKLYDGSDENSGFMKQQFIAPQIVATELFSNLNPLNSVEKNEIVIIDTKEDKNFLPFCLSKAVMKTKRIGLASKQNDKTDFYKNLRLRYIIVLPNFPKFKQIIKGIEGLLTEKINSKEMSLTEAKEILGYNIKIT
;
A
#
# COMPACT_ATOMS: atom_id res chain seq x y z
N MET A 1 -13.63 10.46 11.33
CA MET A 1 -12.22 10.19 11.71
C MET A 1 -11.88 8.83 11.12
N ILE A 2 -10.90 8.75 10.22
CA ILE A 2 -10.59 7.50 9.51
C ILE A 2 -9.96 6.52 10.50
N THR A 3 -10.59 5.36 10.67
CA THR A 3 -10.05 4.21 11.39
C THR A 3 -9.76 3.07 10.41
N LEU A 4 -8.64 2.38 10.64
CA LEU A 4 -8.28 1.16 9.94
C LEU A 4 -8.68 -0.02 10.84
N GLU A 5 -9.92 -0.48 10.72
CA GLU A 5 -10.49 -1.50 11.61
C GLU A 5 -10.26 -2.91 11.08
N VAL A 6 -9.78 -3.78 11.97
CA VAL A 6 -9.53 -5.20 11.69
C VAL A 6 -10.36 -6.04 12.65
N ASN A 7 -11.15 -6.97 12.11
CA ASN A 7 -11.84 -7.96 12.93
C ASN A 7 -10.83 -9.07 13.29
N TYR A 8 -10.52 -9.21 14.57
CA TYR A 8 -9.57 -10.20 15.11
C TYR A 8 -10.24 -11.48 15.65
N GLU A 9 -11.50 -11.76 15.33
CA GLU A 9 -12.23 -12.95 15.79
C GLU A 9 -11.63 -14.26 15.24
N THR A 10 -11.28 -14.27 13.95
CA THR A 10 -10.70 -15.41 13.24
C THR A 10 -9.66 -14.97 12.22
N GLN A 11 -8.77 -15.88 11.83
CA GLN A 11 -7.83 -15.63 10.73
C GLN A 11 -8.53 -15.15 9.46
N GLU A 12 -9.66 -15.76 9.10
CA GLU A 12 -10.43 -15.39 7.91
C GLU A 12 -10.97 -13.96 8.02
N SER A 13 -11.54 -13.59 9.18
CA SER A 13 -12.05 -12.24 9.41
C SER A 13 -10.96 -11.17 9.32
N ILE A 14 -9.74 -11.48 9.78
CA ILE A 14 -8.57 -10.59 9.66
C ILE A 14 -8.21 -10.38 8.19
N LEU A 15 -8.11 -11.47 7.42
CA LEU A 15 -7.76 -11.41 6.00
C LEU A 15 -8.82 -10.66 5.19
N LEU A 16 -10.11 -10.84 5.51
CA LEU A 16 -11.21 -10.08 4.91
C LEU A 16 -11.15 -8.60 5.27
N SER A 17 -10.77 -8.25 6.50
CA SER A 17 -10.52 -6.86 6.90
C SER A 17 -9.38 -6.24 6.09
N PHE A 18 -8.29 -6.97 5.83
CA PHE A 18 -7.21 -6.48 4.98
C PHE A 18 -7.67 -6.22 3.54
N ASP A 19 -8.50 -7.12 2.98
CA ASP A 19 -9.08 -6.93 1.65
C ASP A 19 -9.98 -5.68 1.59
N LYS A 20 -10.81 -5.44 2.62
CA LYS A 20 -11.64 -4.22 2.72
C LYS A 20 -10.81 -2.95 2.86
N ILE A 21 -9.76 -2.98 3.69
CA ILE A 21 -8.85 -1.85 3.84
C ILE A 21 -8.13 -1.58 2.52
N ALA A 22 -7.64 -2.61 1.84
CA ALA A 22 -6.96 -2.45 0.55
C ALA A 22 -7.88 -1.88 -0.53
N ASP A 23 -9.15 -2.30 -0.55
CA ASP A 23 -10.18 -1.72 -1.41
C ASP A 23 -10.46 -0.24 -1.09
N ARG A 24 -10.49 0.16 0.18
CA ARG A 24 -10.57 1.58 0.55
C ARG A 24 -9.32 2.35 0.13
N ILE A 25 -8.13 1.79 0.34
CA ILE A 25 -6.87 2.40 -0.09
C ILE A 25 -6.81 2.57 -1.61
N SER A 26 -7.40 1.64 -2.37
CA SER A 26 -7.37 1.69 -3.82
C SER A 26 -8.24 2.80 -4.41
N LYS A 27 -9.24 3.32 -3.69
CA LYS A 27 -10.25 4.21 -4.27
C LYS A 27 -10.52 5.49 -3.48
N ASP A 28 -10.45 5.44 -2.14
CA ASP A 28 -10.92 6.51 -1.26
C ASP A 28 -9.80 7.17 -0.46
N ILE A 29 -8.65 6.53 -0.28
CA ILE A 29 -7.61 7.02 0.65
C ILE A 29 -6.41 7.60 -0.10
N ASN A 30 -6.09 8.85 0.23
CA ASN A 30 -4.84 9.52 -0.15
C ASN A 30 -4.04 9.94 1.10
N LEU A 31 -2.76 10.20 0.91
CA LEU A 31 -1.89 10.75 1.94
C LEU A 31 -1.47 12.17 1.56
N LYS A 32 -1.55 13.11 2.51
CA LYS A 32 -1.09 14.48 2.37
C LYS A 32 0.05 14.75 3.34
N ILE A 33 1.15 15.29 2.82
CA ILE A 33 2.24 15.87 3.61
C ILE A 33 2.43 17.31 3.15
N ASN A 34 2.06 18.27 4.00
CA ASN A 34 1.98 19.69 3.63
C ASN A 34 1.21 19.86 2.30
N ASN A 35 1.82 20.48 1.29
CA ASN A 35 1.15 20.70 0.00
C ASN A 35 1.23 19.50 -0.96
N ALA A 36 1.92 18.42 -0.59
CA ALA A 36 2.08 17.25 -1.43
C ALA A 36 1.01 16.20 -1.13
N ILE A 37 0.31 15.77 -2.18
CA ILE A 37 -0.70 14.71 -2.12
C ILE A 37 -0.17 13.47 -2.83
N TYR A 38 -0.43 12.31 -2.23
CA TYR A 38 0.06 11.02 -2.70
C TYR A 38 -1.06 10.00 -2.72
N ARG A 39 -1.03 9.15 -3.75
CA ARG A 39 -1.79 7.90 -3.78
C ARG A 39 -0.88 6.73 -3.44
N ILE A 40 -1.35 5.85 -2.56
CA ILE A 40 -0.65 4.61 -2.19
C ILE A 40 -0.89 3.57 -3.29
N LEU A 41 0.16 2.86 -3.70
CA LEU A 41 0.09 1.90 -4.82
C LEU A 41 0.62 0.50 -4.50
N ASP A 42 1.56 0.36 -3.56
CA ASP A 42 2.13 -0.93 -3.18
C ASP A 42 2.37 -0.92 -1.67
N PHE A 43 1.81 -1.89 -0.97
CA PHE A 43 1.87 -1.98 0.49
C PHE A 43 1.72 -3.40 1.00
N GLU A 44 2.17 -3.63 2.24
CA GLU A 44 2.15 -4.95 2.88
C GLU A 44 1.53 -4.87 4.28
N PHE A 45 0.66 -5.82 4.61
CA PHE A 45 0.16 -5.96 5.97
C PHE A 45 1.12 -6.80 6.83
N TYR A 46 1.34 -6.32 8.04
CA TYR A 46 1.99 -7.02 9.14
C TYR A 46 1.08 -6.94 10.36
N THR A 47 0.75 -8.09 10.96
CA THR A 47 -0.07 -8.13 12.17
C THR A 47 0.41 -9.19 13.13
N TYR A 48 0.20 -9.00 14.42
CA TYR A 48 0.38 -10.07 15.40
C TYR A 48 -0.80 -10.06 16.35
N SER A 49 -1.57 -11.15 16.30
CA SER A 49 -2.71 -11.43 17.17
C SER A 49 -2.73 -12.91 17.53
N ASP A 50 -3.56 -13.31 18.49
CA ASP A 50 -3.76 -14.73 18.82
C ASP A 50 -4.30 -15.56 17.65
N LYS A 51 -5.02 -14.92 16.71
CA LYS A 51 -5.64 -15.57 15.55
C LYS A 51 -4.77 -15.52 14.29
N LEU A 52 -3.82 -14.59 14.22
CA LEU A 52 -2.83 -14.51 13.15
C LEU A 52 -1.48 -14.04 13.72
N PRO A 53 -0.74 -14.93 14.42
CA PRO A 53 0.51 -14.59 15.11
C PRO A 53 1.70 -14.52 14.15
N ASP A 54 1.67 -13.59 13.19
CA ASP A 54 2.71 -13.47 12.17
C ASP A 54 4.09 -13.13 12.78
N PRO A 55 5.08 -14.02 12.67
CA PRO A 55 6.40 -13.83 13.27
C PRO A 55 7.27 -12.79 12.56
N HIS A 56 6.81 -12.24 11.43
CA HIS A 56 7.50 -11.17 10.71
C HIS A 56 7.11 -9.78 11.23
N THR A 57 6.07 -9.67 12.06
CA THR A 57 5.63 -8.40 12.65
C THR A 57 6.60 -7.96 13.75
N TYR A 58 7.04 -6.71 13.72
CA TYR A 58 7.99 -6.15 14.70
C TYR A 58 7.45 -6.13 16.13
N LYS A 59 6.13 -6.03 16.31
CA LYS A 59 5.45 -5.88 17.61
C LYS A 59 5.92 -4.66 18.39
N ASN A 60 6.17 -3.56 17.70
CA ASN A 60 6.48 -2.29 18.35
C ASN A 60 5.22 -1.76 19.06
N ARG A 61 5.37 -1.10 20.21
CA ARG A 61 4.24 -0.49 20.94
C ARG A 61 3.40 0.46 20.07
N LEU A 62 4.00 1.17 19.12
CA LEU A 62 3.25 2.02 18.18
C LEU A 62 2.31 1.22 17.28
N GLN A 63 2.61 -0.04 16.99
CA GLN A 63 1.73 -0.91 16.21
C GLN A 63 0.49 -1.36 17.00
N LEU A 64 0.39 -1.08 18.30
CA LEU A 64 -0.86 -1.22 19.07
C LEU A 64 -1.81 -0.03 18.88
N GLU A 65 -1.33 1.06 18.29
CA GLU A 65 -2.11 2.26 18.02
C GLU A 65 -2.72 2.21 16.61
N ASN A 66 -3.85 2.87 16.41
CA ASN A 66 -4.46 3.02 15.10
C ASN A 66 -4.06 4.36 14.46
N CYS A 67 -3.88 4.37 13.14
CA CYS A 67 -3.59 5.55 12.32
C CYS A 67 -2.39 6.39 12.81
N LYS A 68 -1.29 5.74 13.21
CA LYS A 68 0.01 6.39 13.46
C LYS A 68 0.98 6.07 12.34
N PHE A 69 1.92 6.98 12.11
CA PHE A 69 3.14 6.63 11.39
C PHE A 69 4.12 5.95 12.34
N TYR A 70 4.59 4.78 11.93
CA TYR A 70 5.66 4.07 12.61
C TYR A 70 6.84 3.94 11.64
N LEU A 71 7.91 4.69 11.90
CA LEU A 71 9.16 4.58 11.15
C LEU A 71 10.05 3.50 11.76
N HIS A 72 10.67 2.70 10.90
CA HIS A 72 11.65 1.70 11.28
C HIS A 72 12.68 1.52 10.17
N ALA A 73 13.72 0.73 10.42
CA ALA A 73 14.85 0.56 9.49
C ALA A 73 14.44 0.10 8.08
N SER A 74 13.29 -0.56 7.95
CA SER A 74 12.79 -1.07 6.67
C SER A 74 11.87 -0.10 5.94
N GLY A 75 11.45 1.03 6.53
CA GLY A 75 10.51 1.95 5.90
C GLY A 75 9.54 2.61 6.88
N ILE A 76 8.31 2.81 6.42
CA ILE A 76 7.24 3.45 7.19
C ILE A 76 5.96 2.63 7.12
N ASP A 77 5.36 2.41 8.28
CA ASP A 77 4.05 1.79 8.43
C ASP A 77 2.97 2.84 8.75
N ILE A 78 1.75 2.61 8.24
CA ILE A 78 0.52 3.13 8.84
C ILE A 78 -0.01 2.09 9.81
N THR A 79 -0.06 2.40 11.10
CA THR A 79 -0.47 1.43 12.13
C THR A 79 -1.99 1.23 12.17
N PHE A 80 -2.44 0.03 12.56
CA PHE A 80 -3.86 -0.31 12.68
C PHE A 80 -4.17 -1.18 13.91
N GLY A 81 -3.33 -1.09 14.94
CA GLY A 81 -3.57 -1.82 16.19
C GLY A 81 -4.84 -1.36 16.92
N ASP A 82 -5.29 -2.20 17.85
CA ASP A 82 -6.51 -2.00 18.66
C ASP A 82 -6.22 -2.01 20.17
N LYS A 83 -4.99 -1.65 20.55
CA LYS A 83 -4.42 -1.72 21.92
C LYS A 83 -4.06 -3.12 22.41
N ILE A 84 -4.54 -4.18 21.75
CA ILE A 84 -4.28 -5.57 22.12
C ILE A 84 -3.43 -6.24 21.04
N ASN A 85 -3.85 -6.09 19.79
CA ASN A 85 -3.27 -6.67 18.60
C ASN A 85 -2.37 -5.66 17.90
N TYR A 86 -1.23 -6.15 17.41
CA TYR A 86 -0.27 -5.33 16.68
C TYR A 86 -0.63 -5.29 15.19
N GLY A 87 -0.51 -4.13 14.56
CA GLY A 87 -0.80 -3.95 13.14
C GLY A 87 -0.03 -2.79 12.49
N GLY A 88 0.55 -3.04 11.32
CA GLY A 88 1.20 -2.03 10.47
C GLY A 88 1.07 -2.33 8.98
N ILE A 89 0.77 -1.30 8.20
CA ILE A 89 0.75 -1.34 6.73
C ILE A 89 2.04 -0.68 6.23
N LEU A 90 3.02 -1.49 5.82
CA LEU A 90 4.27 -1.01 5.25
C LEU A 90 4.01 -0.39 3.88
N LEU A 91 4.30 0.90 3.74
CA LEU A 91 4.20 1.60 2.47
C LEU A 91 5.42 1.28 1.60
N ARG A 92 5.20 0.76 0.40
CA ARG A 92 6.27 0.33 -0.53
C ARG A 92 6.29 1.08 -1.84
N GLY A 93 5.16 1.63 -2.25
CA GLY A 93 5.05 2.42 -3.47
C GLY A 93 3.95 3.46 -3.37
N ILE A 94 4.26 4.67 -3.79
CA ILE A 94 3.33 5.80 -3.86
C ILE A 94 3.49 6.54 -5.19
N VAL A 95 2.48 7.28 -5.60
CA VAL A 95 2.58 8.27 -6.67
C VAL A 95 2.23 9.64 -6.14
N LYS A 96 3.09 10.62 -6.41
CA LYS A 96 2.87 12.03 -6.09
C LYS A 96 1.95 12.64 -7.14
N LEU A 97 0.93 13.33 -6.67
CA LEU A 97 -0.13 13.93 -7.49
C LEU A 97 0.17 15.43 -7.67
N TYR A 98 -0.25 15.98 -8.81
CA TYR A 98 -0.34 17.42 -9.02
C TYR A 98 -1.71 17.93 -8.58
N ASP A 99 -1.79 19.21 -8.24
CA ASP A 99 -3.04 19.94 -8.03
C ASP A 99 -3.72 20.37 -9.35
N GLY A 100 -3.12 20.03 -10.49
CA GLY A 100 -3.62 20.38 -11.82
C GLY A 100 -3.17 21.75 -12.31
N SER A 101 -2.23 22.43 -11.64
CA SER A 101 -1.75 23.76 -12.05
C SER A 101 -0.93 23.77 -13.35
N ASP A 102 -0.42 22.62 -13.80
CA ASP A 102 0.35 22.46 -15.04
C ASP A 102 -0.36 21.51 -16.01
N GLU A 103 -0.96 22.10 -17.04
CA GLU A 103 -1.70 21.39 -18.10
C GLU A 103 -0.82 20.39 -18.88
N ASN A 104 0.52 20.57 -18.85
CA ASN A 104 1.44 19.75 -19.62
C ASN A 104 1.91 18.49 -18.90
N SER A 105 1.88 18.45 -17.57
CA SER A 105 2.41 17.32 -16.78
C SER A 105 1.35 16.27 -16.40
N GLY A 106 0.07 16.55 -16.64
CA GLY A 106 -1.03 15.67 -16.22
C GLY A 106 -1.17 15.62 -14.69
N PHE A 107 -2.03 14.73 -14.18
CA PHE A 107 -2.32 14.70 -12.74
C PHE A 107 -1.27 13.93 -11.90
N MET A 108 -0.42 13.11 -12.52
CA MET A 108 0.60 12.32 -11.81
C MET A 108 2.00 12.83 -12.11
N LYS A 109 2.72 13.18 -11.05
CA LYS A 109 4.08 13.73 -11.14
C LYS A 109 5.14 12.66 -11.25
N GLN A 110 5.19 11.79 -10.25
CA GLN A 110 6.29 10.86 -10.09
C GLN A 110 5.87 9.70 -9.21
N GLN A 111 6.29 8.49 -9.58
CA GLN A 111 6.15 7.31 -8.76
C GLN A 111 7.42 7.06 -7.95
N PHE A 112 7.25 6.70 -6.68
CA PHE A 112 8.30 6.34 -5.75
C PHE A 112 8.12 4.89 -5.35
N ILE A 113 9.18 4.09 -5.43
CA ILE A 113 9.13 2.63 -5.29
C ILE A 113 10.25 2.19 -4.37
N ALA A 114 9.93 1.26 -3.47
CA ALA A 114 10.71 0.75 -2.34
C ALA A 114 10.42 1.50 -1.03
N PRO A 115 10.27 0.77 0.09
CA PRO A 115 9.86 1.34 1.37
C PRO A 115 10.67 2.53 1.88
N GLN A 116 12.00 2.46 1.79
CA GLN A 116 12.88 3.54 2.26
C GLN A 116 12.82 4.77 1.35
N ILE A 117 12.64 4.58 0.05
CA ILE A 117 12.45 5.67 -0.92
C ILE A 117 11.13 6.37 -0.64
N VAL A 118 10.06 5.60 -0.37
CA VAL A 118 8.75 6.13 0.04
C VAL A 118 8.88 6.94 1.33
N ALA A 119 9.49 6.38 2.37
CA ALA A 119 9.69 7.11 3.64
C ALA A 119 10.49 8.40 3.43
N THR A 120 11.57 8.35 2.62
CA THR A 120 12.39 9.52 2.31
C THR A 120 11.58 10.61 1.60
N GLU A 121 10.80 10.25 0.57
CA GLU A 121 9.94 11.21 -0.14
C GLU A 121 8.89 11.83 0.77
N LEU A 122 8.20 11.04 1.60
CA LEU A 122 7.18 11.60 2.47
C LEU A 122 7.76 12.63 3.44
N PHE A 123 8.92 12.33 4.05
CA PHE A 123 9.54 13.23 5.02
C PHE A 123 10.34 14.38 4.38
N SER A 124 10.78 14.27 3.12
CA SER A 124 11.43 15.36 2.39
C SER A 124 10.47 16.51 2.05
N ASN A 125 9.17 16.28 2.13
CA ASN A 125 8.13 17.28 1.90
C ASN A 125 7.72 18.02 3.19
N LEU A 126 8.34 17.70 4.32
CA LEU A 126 8.20 18.50 5.54
C LEU A 126 8.89 19.85 5.37
N ASN A 127 8.36 20.85 6.06
CA ASN A 127 8.97 22.16 6.16
C ASN A 127 10.38 22.03 6.77
N PRO A 128 11.34 22.87 6.33
CA PRO A 128 12.67 22.93 6.91
C PRO A 128 12.65 23.15 8.43
N LEU A 129 13.70 22.70 9.12
CA LEU A 129 13.80 22.77 10.59
C LEU A 129 13.76 24.20 11.16
N ASN A 130 14.02 25.22 10.33
CA ASN A 130 13.95 26.63 10.70
C ASN A 130 12.62 27.29 10.30
N SER A 131 11.65 26.53 9.79
CA SER A 131 10.32 27.06 9.47
C SER A 131 9.49 27.30 10.73
N VAL A 132 8.70 28.37 10.72
CA VAL A 132 7.68 28.65 11.76
C VAL A 132 6.34 27.98 11.46
N GLU A 133 6.17 27.46 10.24
CA GLU A 133 4.94 26.79 9.82
C GLU A 133 4.87 25.36 10.37
N LYS A 134 3.69 24.98 10.88
CA LYS A 134 3.44 23.62 11.35
C LYS A 134 3.37 22.67 10.16
N ASN A 135 4.03 21.51 10.29
CA ASN A 135 3.86 20.42 9.34
C ASN A 135 2.47 19.79 9.49
N GLU A 136 1.83 19.53 8.35
CA GLU A 136 0.57 18.80 8.24
C GLU A 136 0.83 17.41 7.65
N ILE A 137 0.36 16.37 8.32
CA ILE A 137 0.40 14.98 7.85
C ILE A 137 -0.99 14.39 8.06
N VAL A 138 -1.69 14.10 6.96
CA VAL A 138 -3.12 13.73 7.00
C VAL A 138 -3.41 12.61 6.02
N ILE A 139 -4.19 11.62 6.47
CA ILE A 139 -4.87 10.68 5.59
C ILE A 139 -6.18 11.35 5.15
N ILE A 140 -6.36 11.50 3.84
CA ILE A 140 -7.57 12.07 3.25
C ILE A 140 -8.46 10.90 2.83
N ASP A 141 -9.71 10.89 3.29
CA ASP A 141 -10.77 10.04 2.75
C ASP A 141 -11.63 10.88 1.79
N THR A 142 -11.43 10.66 0.48
CA THR A 142 -12.10 11.43 -0.58
C THR A 142 -13.60 11.17 -0.65
N LYS A 143 -14.11 10.14 0.03
CA LYS A 143 -15.54 9.91 0.17
C LYS A 143 -16.17 10.85 1.20
N GLU A 144 -15.43 11.20 2.24
CA GLU A 144 -15.88 12.10 3.31
C GLU A 144 -15.54 13.57 3.00
N ASP A 145 -14.40 13.84 2.36
CA ASP A 145 -13.95 15.19 2.04
C ASP A 145 -14.23 15.55 0.57
N LYS A 146 -15.35 16.25 0.35
CA LYS A 146 -15.79 16.72 -0.99
C LYS A 146 -14.83 17.72 -1.64
N ASN A 147 -13.90 18.30 -0.89
CA ASN A 147 -12.89 19.20 -1.47
C ASN A 147 -11.81 18.44 -2.24
N PHE A 148 -11.71 17.13 -2.02
CA PHE A 148 -10.82 16.26 -2.78
C PHE A 148 -11.63 15.41 -3.75
N LEU A 149 -11.45 15.66 -5.04
CA LEU A 149 -12.03 14.80 -6.07
C LEU A 149 -11.37 13.41 -6.00
N PRO A 150 -12.17 12.31 -6.04
CA PRO A 150 -11.61 10.98 -6.20
C PRO A 150 -10.83 10.93 -7.52
N PHE A 151 -9.55 10.58 -7.44
CA PHE A 151 -8.63 10.74 -8.56
C PHE A 151 -9.03 9.91 -9.78
N CYS A 152 -9.00 8.58 -9.63
CA CYS A 152 -9.51 7.63 -10.61
C CYS A 152 -9.65 6.29 -9.93
N LEU A 153 -10.60 5.47 -10.37
CA LEU A 153 -10.71 4.10 -9.87
C LEU A 153 -9.49 3.29 -10.28
N SER A 154 -8.99 2.46 -9.36
CA SER A 154 -7.98 1.47 -9.71
C SER A 154 -8.52 0.53 -10.78
N LYS A 155 -7.70 0.16 -11.75
CA LYS A 155 -8.03 -0.89 -12.72
C LYS A 155 -8.18 -2.25 -12.04
N ALA A 156 -7.29 -2.54 -11.09
CA ALA A 156 -7.33 -3.77 -10.30
C ALA A 156 -6.60 -3.59 -8.97
N VAL A 157 -6.91 -4.47 -8.00
CA VAL A 157 -6.12 -4.65 -6.78
C VAL A 157 -5.54 -6.06 -6.80
N MET A 158 -4.22 -6.17 -6.96
CA MET A 158 -3.53 -7.46 -6.99
C MET A 158 -3.02 -7.83 -5.61
N LYS A 159 -3.33 -9.04 -5.17
CA LYS A 159 -2.83 -9.65 -3.93
C LYS A 159 -1.70 -10.63 -4.22
N THR A 160 -0.56 -10.50 -3.55
CA THR A 160 0.64 -11.33 -3.73
C THR A 160 1.42 -11.53 -2.42
N LYS A 161 2.49 -12.33 -2.45
CA LYS A 161 3.40 -12.56 -1.33
C LYS A 161 4.18 -11.29 -1.00
N ARG A 162 4.52 -11.13 0.28
CA ARG A 162 5.38 -10.04 0.75
C ARG A 162 6.82 -10.23 0.27
N ILE A 163 7.54 -9.13 0.10
CA ILE A 163 8.93 -9.13 -0.38
C ILE A 163 9.90 -9.08 0.81
N GLY A 164 10.95 -9.90 0.74
CA GLY A 164 12.10 -9.79 1.65
C GLY A 164 11.93 -10.55 2.96
N LEU A 165 10.97 -11.47 3.05
CA LEU A 165 10.78 -12.32 4.22
C LEU A 165 11.72 -13.52 4.21
N ALA A 166 12.50 -13.66 5.29
CA ALA A 166 13.34 -14.83 5.55
C ALA A 166 12.60 -15.87 6.39
N SER A 167 12.84 -17.15 6.17
CA SER A 167 12.21 -18.24 6.94
C SER A 167 12.43 -18.08 8.44
N LYS A 168 11.42 -18.42 9.24
CA LYS A 168 11.42 -18.27 10.71
C LYS A 168 11.33 -19.62 11.38
N GLN A 169 12.04 -19.79 12.50
CA GLN A 169 12.06 -21.07 13.24
C GLN A 169 10.66 -21.47 13.74
N ASN A 170 9.81 -20.50 14.08
CA ASN A 170 8.43 -20.68 14.52
C ASN A 170 7.40 -20.68 13.36
N ASP A 171 7.85 -20.64 12.11
CA ASP A 171 7.03 -20.81 10.89
C ASP A 171 7.69 -21.82 9.96
N LYS A 172 7.75 -23.09 10.39
CA LYS A 172 8.51 -24.15 9.69
C LYS A 172 8.02 -24.43 8.27
N THR A 173 6.76 -24.14 7.97
CA THR A 173 6.15 -24.34 6.65
C THR A 173 6.27 -23.11 5.76
N ASP A 174 6.94 -22.04 6.23
CA ASP A 174 6.95 -20.74 5.56
C ASP A 174 5.51 -20.26 5.27
N PHE A 175 4.55 -20.57 6.14
CA PHE A 175 3.14 -20.22 5.96
C PHE A 175 2.98 -18.70 5.81
N TYR A 176 3.54 -17.90 6.73
CA TYR A 176 3.42 -16.44 6.71
C TYR A 176 4.23 -15.81 5.58
N LYS A 177 5.37 -16.40 5.25
CA LYS A 177 6.17 -15.98 4.09
C LYS A 177 5.44 -16.20 2.77
N ASN A 178 4.66 -17.28 2.66
CA ASN A 178 3.85 -17.59 1.47
C ASN A 178 2.44 -16.99 1.49
N LEU A 179 1.98 -16.51 2.64
CA LEU A 179 0.69 -15.85 2.79
C LEU A 179 0.69 -14.54 1.98
N ARG A 180 -0.36 -14.37 1.17
CA ARG A 180 -0.48 -13.23 0.26
C ARG A 180 -1.00 -11.99 1.01
N LEU A 181 -0.09 -11.23 1.60
CA LEU A 181 -0.37 -10.02 2.38
C LEU A 181 0.19 -8.72 1.75
N ARG A 182 0.68 -8.80 0.52
CA ARG A 182 1.07 -7.63 -0.28
C ARG A 182 -0.03 -7.27 -1.26
N TYR A 183 -0.36 -5.99 -1.33
CA TYR A 183 -1.38 -5.45 -2.21
C TYR A 183 -0.75 -4.43 -3.14
N ILE A 184 -1.05 -4.57 -4.43
CA ILE A 184 -0.60 -3.67 -5.49
C ILE A 184 -1.82 -3.13 -6.20
N ILE A 185 -2.01 -1.82 -6.13
CA ILE A 185 -3.07 -1.11 -6.83
C ILE A 185 -2.58 -0.83 -8.25
N VAL A 186 -3.23 -1.46 -9.22
CA VAL A 186 -2.98 -1.25 -10.64
C VAL A 186 -3.81 -0.08 -11.10
N LEU A 187 -3.13 0.95 -11.60
CA LEU A 187 -3.76 2.13 -12.16
C LEU A 187 -4.21 1.86 -13.61
N PRO A 188 -5.24 2.58 -14.11
CA PRO A 188 -5.53 2.59 -15.54
C PRO A 188 -4.35 3.16 -16.34
N ASN A 189 -4.35 2.95 -17.65
CA ASN A 189 -3.32 3.51 -18.52
C ASN A 189 -3.51 5.03 -18.65
N PHE A 190 -2.44 5.79 -18.43
CA PHE A 190 -2.43 7.23 -18.61
C PHE A 190 -1.52 7.64 -19.78
N PRO A 191 -1.91 8.61 -20.61
CA PRO A 191 -1.12 9.00 -21.78
C PRO A 191 0.31 9.44 -21.45
N LYS A 192 0.49 10.13 -20.31
CA LYS A 192 1.78 10.72 -19.89
C LYS A 192 2.38 10.08 -18.63
N PHE A 193 1.79 8.98 -18.15
CA PHE A 193 2.29 8.29 -16.98
C PHE A 193 2.18 6.77 -17.16
N LYS A 194 3.30 6.08 -16.97
CA LYS A 194 3.37 4.63 -16.95
C LYS A 194 3.69 4.17 -15.54
N GLN A 195 2.75 3.47 -14.91
CA GLN A 195 3.00 2.84 -13.62
C GLN A 195 4.09 1.77 -13.77
N ILE A 196 5.08 1.82 -12.90
CA ILE A 196 6.12 0.80 -12.77
C ILE A 196 5.74 -0.12 -11.63
N ILE A 197 5.60 -1.42 -11.91
CA ILE A 197 5.38 -2.46 -10.91
C ILE A 197 6.55 -3.44 -10.99
N LYS A 198 7.37 -3.50 -9.95
CA LYS A 198 8.57 -4.35 -9.93
C LYS A 198 8.17 -5.83 -9.97
N GLY A 199 8.68 -6.55 -10.98
CA GLY A 199 8.41 -7.98 -11.18
C GLY A 199 7.02 -8.29 -11.73
N ILE A 200 6.36 -7.32 -12.38
CA ILE A 200 4.98 -7.47 -12.86
C ILE A 200 4.75 -8.70 -13.74
N GLU A 201 5.66 -9.01 -14.66
CA GLU A 201 5.50 -10.18 -15.53
C GLU A 201 5.44 -11.48 -14.73
N GLY A 202 6.35 -11.66 -13.77
CA GLY A 202 6.34 -12.84 -12.90
C GLY A 202 5.06 -12.92 -12.06
N LEU A 203 4.57 -11.79 -11.56
CA LEU A 203 3.31 -11.72 -10.80
C LEU A 203 2.09 -12.13 -11.64
N LEU A 204 2.01 -11.62 -12.88
CA LEU A 204 0.91 -11.94 -13.78
C LEU A 204 1.01 -13.38 -14.28
N THR A 205 2.20 -13.88 -14.59
CA THR A 205 2.42 -15.29 -14.94
C THR A 205 1.98 -16.24 -13.82
N GLU A 206 2.32 -15.95 -12.55
CA GLU A 206 1.84 -16.76 -11.41
C GLU A 206 0.31 -16.82 -11.37
N LYS A 207 -0.36 -15.67 -11.56
CA LYS A 207 -1.82 -15.58 -11.55
C LYS A 207 -2.48 -16.28 -12.73
N ILE A 208 -1.87 -16.23 -13.91
CA ILE A 208 -2.38 -16.97 -15.07
C ILE A 208 -2.24 -18.48 -14.85
N ASN A 209 -1.09 -18.93 -14.35
CA ASN A 209 -0.84 -20.34 -14.07
C ASN A 209 -1.76 -20.88 -12.96
N SER A 210 -2.13 -20.05 -11.97
CA SER A 210 -3.11 -20.41 -10.94
C SER A 210 -4.58 -20.23 -11.38
N LYS A 211 -4.83 -19.83 -12.63
CA LYS A 211 -6.17 -19.54 -13.18
C LYS A 211 -6.93 -18.43 -12.45
N GLU A 212 -6.21 -17.56 -11.74
CA GLU A 212 -6.77 -16.36 -11.10
C GLU A 212 -6.91 -15.18 -12.08
N MET A 213 -6.30 -15.29 -13.27
CA MET A 213 -6.30 -14.24 -14.28
C MET A 213 -6.18 -14.84 -15.68
N SER A 214 -6.85 -14.22 -16.65
CA SER A 214 -6.74 -14.56 -18.07
C SER A 214 -5.57 -13.83 -18.76
N LEU A 215 -5.14 -14.37 -19.90
CA LEU A 215 -4.17 -13.71 -20.79
C LEU A 215 -4.66 -12.33 -21.26
N THR A 216 -5.97 -12.17 -21.46
CA THR A 216 -6.57 -10.90 -21.88
C THR A 216 -6.46 -9.84 -20.79
N GLU A 217 -6.78 -10.18 -19.54
CA GLU A 217 -6.62 -9.28 -18.39
C GLU A 217 -5.16 -8.89 -18.16
N ALA A 218 -4.23 -9.85 -18.31
CA ALA A 218 -2.81 -9.57 -18.19
C ALA A 218 -2.31 -8.63 -19.30
N LYS A 219 -2.74 -8.84 -20.55
CA LYS A 219 -2.44 -7.93 -21.68
C LYS A 219 -2.95 -6.52 -21.42
N GLU A 220 -4.14 -6.43 -20.85
CA GLU A 220 -4.77 -5.18 -20.48
C GLU A 220 -3.99 -4.39 -19.41
N ILE A 221 -3.31 -5.07 -18.50
CA ILE A 221 -2.44 -4.47 -17.47
C ILE A 221 -1.07 -4.08 -18.05
N LEU A 222 -0.48 -4.96 -18.87
CA LEU A 222 0.86 -4.76 -19.42
C LEU A 222 0.90 -3.81 -20.63
N GLY A 223 -0.17 -3.76 -21.41
CA GLY A 223 -0.22 -3.15 -22.74
C GLY A 223 0.39 -4.02 -23.84
N TYR A 224 0.82 -5.24 -23.54
CA TYR A 224 1.39 -6.21 -24.49
C TYR A 224 1.12 -7.65 -24.05
N ASN A 225 1.26 -8.60 -24.98
CA ASN A 225 1.06 -10.01 -24.68
C ASN A 225 2.25 -10.59 -23.91
N ILE A 226 1.98 -11.24 -22.78
CA ILE A 226 3.00 -12.01 -22.07
C ILE A 226 3.24 -13.34 -22.80
N LYS A 227 4.50 -13.76 -22.93
CA LYS A 227 4.83 -15.11 -23.40
C LYS A 227 4.87 -16.03 -22.19
N ILE A 228 3.93 -16.97 -22.13
CA ILE A 228 3.94 -18.04 -21.12
C ILE A 228 4.80 -19.16 -21.70
N THR A 229 5.93 -19.43 -21.05
CA THR A 229 6.77 -20.62 -21.27
C THR A 229 6.45 -21.69 -20.24
#